data_AF-A0A455UGL0-F1
#
_entry.id   AF-A0A455UGL0-F1
#
_cell.length_a   1.000
_cell.length_b   1.000
_cell.length_c   1.000
_cell.angle_alpha   90.00
_cell.angle_beta   90.00
_cell.angle_gamma   90.00
#
_symmetry.space_group_name_H-M   'P 1'
#
loop_
_entity.id
_entity.type
_entity.pdbx_description
1 polymer ?
#
loop_
_entity_poly.entity_id
_entity_poly.type
_entity_poly.pdbx_seq_one_letter_code
_entity_poly.pdbx_strand_id
1 'polypeptide(L)'
;MTWRFGLFDSTFAPLVTTHWALVAALVLPLLLGLLAALFPPKRAWPVVLASVPILGSGWLLLSAFGEAGLLRWQWEIAGVLLSLRLNGLSVLLLLTTQGIGVAAALYTPGHLRLTDPAPLARWLWPLMGIVISALSLIWLATDLLTLYAALELMGLAAVGMLMLSGKVPALVAGMRYLLLALVGSLTYLLGVALIFRPLGPVGFTGLSGGNRTRAGGMVCRRDDRRWSGFESRVIPPCMRGSRRCTRTPGRR
;
A
#
# COMPACT_ATOMS: atom_id res chain seq x y z
N MET A 1 -22.72 7.02 -22.42
CA MET A 1 -21.46 7.42 -21.77
C MET A 1 -21.80 8.01 -20.41
N THR A 2 -21.74 7.20 -19.36
CA THR A 2 -22.11 7.60 -17.99
C THR A 2 -20.86 7.98 -17.21
N TRP A 3 -20.64 9.29 -17.09
CA TRP A 3 -19.68 9.90 -16.18
C TRP A 3 -20.09 9.60 -14.74
N ARG A 4 -19.36 8.71 -14.05
CA ARG A 4 -19.49 8.52 -12.61
C ARG A 4 -18.09 8.44 -12.00
N PHE A 5 -17.69 9.54 -11.35
CA PHE A 5 -16.60 9.63 -10.39
C PHE A 5 -15.14 9.53 -10.86
N GLY A 6 -14.75 10.00 -12.05
CA GLY A 6 -13.32 10.34 -12.32
C GLY A 6 -12.27 9.25 -12.01
N LEU A 7 -12.72 8.01 -11.84
CA LEU A 7 -11.95 6.83 -11.56
C LEU A 7 -11.61 6.30 -12.94
N PHE A 8 -10.58 6.87 -13.53
CA PHE A 8 -10.00 6.31 -14.73
C PHE A 8 -9.59 4.87 -14.40
N ASP A 9 -10.27 3.90 -15.02
CA ASP A 9 -9.67 2.60 -15.25
C ASP A 9 -8.38 2.85 -16.04
N SER A 10 -7.26 2.48 -15.44
CA SER A 10 -5.92 2.61 -16.04
C SER A 10 -5.96 2.07 -17.47
N THR A 11 -5.81 2.96 -18.45
CA THR A 11 -5.86 2.58 -19.87
C THR A 11 -4.53 2.00 -20.36
N PHE A 12 -3.44 2.13 -19.58
CA PHE A 12 -2.10 1.70 -19.99
C PHE A 12 -1.30 1.03 -18.87
N ALA A 13 -0.53 0.00 -19.26
CA ALA A 13 0.50 -0.59 -18.41
C ALA A 13 1.62 0.45 -18.20
N PRO A 14 2.10 0.67 -16.97
CA PRO A 14 3.19 1.59 -16.71
C PRO A 14 4.45 1.17 -17.51
N LEU A 15 5.05 2.11 -18.23
CA LEU A 15 6.32 1.87 -18.92
C LEU A 15 7.41 1.49 -17.91
N VAL A 16 8.42 0.72 -18.34
CA VAL A 16 9.52 0.31 -17.45
C VAL A 16 10.23 1.51 -16.82
N THR A 17 10.35 2.62 -17.56
CA THR A 17 10.96 3.87 -17.11
C THR A 17 10.25 4.49 -15.90
N THR A 18 8.93 4.36 -15.79
CA THR A 18 8.15 4.96 -14.69
C THR A 18 8.29 4.17 -13.39
N HIS A 19 8.52 2.85 -13.48
CA HIS A 19 8.84 2.02 -12.32
C HIS A 19 10.16 2.46 -11.68
N TRP A 20 11.20 2.68 -12.50
CA TRP A 20 12.48 3.16 -12.00
C TRP A 20 12.39 4.57 -11.42
N ALA A 21 11.60 5.46 -12.04
CA ALA A 21 11.36 6.81 -11.53
C ALA A 21 10.68 6.79 -10.15
N LEU A 22 9.67 5.93 -9.97
CA LEU A 22 8.97 5.73 -8.71
C LEU A 22 9.92 5.23 -7.61
N VAL A 23 10.67 4.16 -7.91
CA VAL A 23 11.66 3.60 -6.99
C VAL A 23 12.71 4.63 -6.65
N ALA A 24 13.19 5.40 -7.64
CA ALA A 24 14.14 6.47 -7.41
C ALA A 24 13.56 7.55 -6.48
N ALA A 25 12.32 7.99 -6.70
CA ALA A 25 11.67 9.00 -5.85
C ALA A 25 11.56 8.56 -4.37
N LEU A 26 11.38 7.26 -4.12
CA LEU A 26 11.25 6.70 -2.78
C LEU A 26 12.61 6.36 -2.14
N VAL A 27 13.53 5.79 -2.91
CA VAL A 27 14.78 5.20 -2.39
C VAL A 27 15.95 6.19 -2.40
N LEU A 28 16.04 7.11 -3.36
CA LEU A 28 17.13 8.09 -3.40
C LEU A 28 17.20 8.95 -2.14
N PRO A 29 16.10 9.51 -1.61
CA PRO A 29 16.16 10.30 -0.39
C PRO A 29 16.77 9.52 0.78
N LEU A 30 16.47 8.22 0.89
CA LEU A 30 17.02 7.32 1.91
C LEU A 30 18.52 7.10 1.73
N LEU A 31 18.95 6.73 0.51
CA LEU A 31 20.35 6.46 0.20
C LEU A 31 21.21 7.71 0.36
N LEU A 32 20.73 8.85 -0.12
CA LEU A 32 21.44 10.13 -0.02
C LEU A 32 21.50 10.63 1.42
N GLY A 33 20.43 10.46 2.19
CA GLY A 33 20.43 10.74 3.63
C GLY A 33 21.44 9.88 4.40
N LEU A 34 21.53 8.59 4.07
CA LEU A 34 22.52 7.68 4.66
C LEU A 34 23.95 8.03 4.24
N LEU A 35 24.19 8.28 2.96
CA LEU A 35 25.49 8.72 2.43
C LEU A 35 25.96 10.01 3.10
N ALA A 36 25.06 10.97 3.30
CA ALA A 36 25.35 12.20 4.03
C ALA A 36 25.62 11.97 5.53
N ALA A 37 25.14 10.87 6.12
CA ALA A 37 25.49 10.47 7.48
C ALA A 37 26.90 9.87 7.60
N LEU A 38 27.37 9.19 6.54
CA LEU A 38 28.72 8.61 6.44
C LEU A 38 29.75 9.68 6.04
N PHE A 39 29.40 10.53 5.08
CA PHE A 39 30.24 11.59 4.55
C PHE A 39 29.54 12.95 4.75
N PRO A 40 29.54 13.49 5.99
CA PRO A 40 28.81 14.71 6.33
C PRO A 40 29.23 15.86 5.39
N PRO A 41 28.30 16.39 4.58
CA PRO A 41 28.63 17.37 3.57
C PRO A 41 29.04 18.67 4.27
N LYS A 42 30.33 18.96 4.23
CA LYS A 42 30.84 20.22 4.79
C LYS A 42 30.38 21.41 3.95
N ARG A 43 30.12 21.26 2.65
CA ARG A 43 29.76 22.34 1.70
C ARG A 43 28.38 22.06 1.07
N ALA A 44 27.71 23.08 0.55
CA ALA A 44 26.37 22.92 -0.05
C ALA A 44 26.38 22.20 -1.41
N TRP A 45 27.48 22.25 -2.16
CA TRP A 45 27.60 21.61 -3.49
C TRP A 45 27.22 20.11 -3.54
N PRO A 46 27.74 19.21 -2.66
CA PRO A 46 27.31 17.81 -2.68
C PRO A 46 25.81 17.63 -2.44
N VAL A 47 25.17 18.53 -1.68
CA VAL A 47 23.72 18.50 -1.45
C VAL A 47 22.96 18.94 -2.71
N VAL A 48 23.45 19.96 -3.42
CA VAL A 48 22.91 20.37 -4.73
C VAL A 48 22.96 19.19 -5.70
N LEU A 49 24.11 18.52 -5.80
CA LEU A 49 24.30 17.38 -6.69
C LEU A 49 23.35 16.22 -6.35
N ALA A 50 23.16 15.94 -5.05
CA ALA A 50 22.23 14.94 -4.55
C ALA A 50 20.75 15.30 -4.81
N SER A 51 20.43 16.60 -4.91
CA SER A 51 19.07 17.08 -5.14
C SER A 51 18.61 16.92 -6.59
N VAL A 52 19.54 16.98 -7.55
CA VAL A 52 19.26 16.83 -8.99
C VAL A 52 18.48 15.53 -9.31
N PRO A 53 18.94 14.34 -8.89
CA PRO A 53 18.23 13.12 -9.24
C PRO A 53 16.90 12.93 -8.47
N ILE A 54 16.74 13.54 -7.28
CA ILE A 54 15.46 13.55 -6.55
C ILE A 54 14.42 14.38 -7.31
N LEU A 55 14.77 15.61 -7.71
CA LEU A 55 13.86 16.46 -8.50
C LEU A 55 13.64 15.89 -9.90
N GLY A 56 14.67 15.29 -10.50
CA GLY A 56 14.59 14.61 -11.79
C GLY A 56 13.59 13.46 -11.78
N SER A 57 13.53 12.66 -10.70
CA SER A 57 12.54 11.58 -10.59
C SER A 57 11.11 12.11 -10.49
N GLY A 58 10.89 13.19 -9.73
CA GLY A 58 9.58 13.84 -9.64
C GLY A 58 9.13 14.47 -10.96
N TRP A 59 10.06 15.14 -11.66
CA TRP A 59 9.79 15.70 -12.98
C TRP A 59 9.47 14.63 -14.03
N LEU A 60 10.20 13.51 -14.02
CA LEU A 60 9.93 12.39 -14.91
C LEU A 60 8.54 11.79 -14.64
N LEU A 61 8.14 11.66 -13.37
CA LEU A 61 6.79 11.22 -13.00
C LEU A 61 5.71 12.22 -13.45
N LEU A 62 5.97 13.53 -13.39
CA LEU A 62 5.08 14.56 -13.93
C LEU A 62 4.92 14.44 -15.45
N SER A 63 6.02 14.26 -16.19
CA SER A 63 5.96 14.06 -17.63
C SER A 63 5.19 12.79 -18.00
N ALA A 64 5.41 11.69 -17.29
CA ALA A 64 4.69 10.43 -17.48
C ALA A 64 3.18 10.57 -17.17
N PHE A 65 2.82 11.37 -16.16
CA PHE A 65 1.43 11.70 -15.87
C PHE A 65 0.78 12.52 -17.00
N GLY A 66 1.51 13.46 -17.60
CA GLY A 66 1.02 14.24 -18.73
C GLY A 66 0.69 13.40 -19.98
N GLU A 67 1.42 12.31 -20.18
CA GLU A 67 1.23 11.42 -21.33
C GLU A 67 0.19 10.31 -21.08
N ALA A 68 0.26 9.63 -19.93
CA ALA A 68 -0.54 8.44 -19.64
C ALA A 68 -1.75 8.71 -18.71
N GLY A 69 -1.81 9.89 -18.08
CA GLY A 69 -2.80 10.18 -17.06
C GLY A 69 -2.53 9.40 -15.77
N LEU A 70 -3.41 8.47 -15.42
CA LEU A 70 -3.36 7.77 -14.13
C LEU A 70 -2.45 6.53 -14.18
N LEU A 71 -1.38 6.51 -13.37
CA LEU A 71 -0.48 5.36 -13.23
C LEU A 71 -0.78 4.57 -11.95
N ARG A 72 -0.74 3.24 -12.04
CA ARG A 72 -0.92 2.31 -10.91
C ARG A 72 0.18 1.26 -10.90
N TRP A 73 0.67 0.95 -9.70
CA TRP A 73 1.61 -0.14 -9.44
C TRP A 73 1.04 -1.02 -8.32
N GLN A 74 1.10 -2.34 -8.51
CA GLN A 74 0.61 -3.31 -7.54
C GLN A 74 1.65 -4.40 -7.35
N TRP A 75 2.18 -4.51 -6.14
CA TRP A 75 3.27 -5.42 -5.81
C TRP A 75 2.81 -6.27 -4.64
N GLU A 76 2.98 -7.59 -4.71
CA GLU A 76 2.71 -8.46 -3.58
C GLU A 76 4.02 -8.75 -2.85
N ILE A 77 4.14 -8.26 -1.61
CA ILE A 77 5.33 -8.45 -0.78
C ILE A 77 4.91 -9.23 0.46
N ALA A 78 5.41 -10.45 0.61
CA ALA A 78 5.16 -11.31 1.77
C ALA A 78 3.65 -11.48 2.13
N GLY A 79 2.80 -11.60 1.11
CA GLY A 79 1.34 -11.75 1.27
C GLY A 79 0.58 -10.44 1.52
N VAL A 80 1.26 -9.29 1.46
CA VAL A 80 0.65 -7.95 1.53
C VAL A 80 0.66 -7.31 0.14
N LEU A 81 -0.51 -6.86 -0.31
CA LEU A 81 -0.66 -6.10 -1.56
C LEU A 81 -0.29 -4.64 -1.32
N LEU A 82 0.88 -4.23 -1.82
CA LEU A 82 1.33 -2.85 -1.89
C LEU A 82 0.78 -2.22 -3.17
N SER A 83 -0.21 -1.33 -3.03
CA SER A 83 -0.86 -0.69 -4.16
C SER A 83 -0.55 0.81 -4.16
N LEU A 84 0.16 1.27 -5.19
CA LEU A 84 0.57 2.66 -5.36
C LEU A 84 -0.14 3.26 -6.58
N ARG A 85 -0.62 4.49 -6.45
CA ARG A 85 -1.30 5.22 -7.51
C ARG A 85 -0.78 6.64 -7.58
N LEU A 86 -0.52 7.07 -8.81
CA LEU A 86 -0.09 8.41 -9.11
C LEU A 86 -1.20 9.12 -9.91
N ASN A 87 -1.78 10.13 -9.27
CA ASN A 87 -2.77 11.04 -9.83
C ASN A 87 -2.20 12.48 -9.85
N GLY A 88 -2.88 13.43 -10.48
CA GLY A 88 -2.37 14.80 -10.61
C GLY A 88 -2.12 15.50 -9.26
N LEU A 89 -2.96 15.24 -8.26
CA LEU A 89 -2.78 15.77 -6.91
C LEU A 89 -1.57 15.14 -6.20
N SER A 90 -1.41 13.82 -6.30
CA SER A 90 -0.28 13.09 -5.74
C SER A 90 1.05 13.57 -6.34
N VAL A 91 1.10 13.83 -7.65
CA VAL A 91 2.30 14.39 -8.30
C VAL A 91 2.62 15.78 -7.75
N LEU A 92 1.62 16.65 -7.61
CA LEU A 92 1.80 17.99 -7.08
C LEU A 92 2.33 17.96 -5.64
N LEU A 93 1.74 17.15 -4.78
CA LEU A 93 2.15 16.99 -3.39
C LEU A 93 3.55 16.37 -3.28
N LEU A 94 3.88 15.41 -4.16
CA LEU A 94 5.20 14.80 -4.24
C LEU A 94 6.27 15.83 -4.65
N LEU A 95 6.04 16.61 -5.71
CA LEU A 95 6.95 17.68 -6.13
C LEU A 95 7.13 18.74 -5.06
N THR A 96 6.05 19.12 -4.39
CA THR A 96 6.09 20.07 -3.27
C THR A 96 6.94 19.53 -2.13
N THR A 97 6.76 18.25 -1.78
CA THR A 97 7.56 17.56 -0.75
C THR A 97 9.04 17.54 -1.12
N GLN A 98 9.37 17.19 -2.36
CA GLN A 98 10.75 17.18 -2.85
C GLN A 98 11.35 18.58 -2.87
N GLY A 99 10.61 19.60 -3.31
CA GLY A 99 11.07 20.99 -3.35
C GLY A 99 11.38 21.54 -1.96
N ILE A 100 10.47 21.34 -1.00
CA ILE A 100 10.67 21.74 0.40
C ILE A 100 11.83 20.94 1.02
N GLY A 101 11.91 19.64 0.75
CA GLY A 101 12.99 18.78 1.24
C GLY A 101 14.36 19.20 0.74
N VAL A 102 14.48 19.57 -0.54
CA VAL A 102 15.71 20.10 -1.14
C VAL A 102 16.08 21.45 -0.53
N ALA A 103 15.11 22.37 -0.38
CA ALA A 103 15.36 23.66 0.24
C ALA A 103 15.87 23.51 1.69
N ALA A 104 15.25 22.63 2.48
CA ALA A 104 15.69 22.30 3.83
C ALA A 104 17.09 21.68 3.85
N ALA A 105 17.37 20.74 2.93
CA ALA A 105 18.68 20.11 2.81
C ALA A 105 19.79 21.10 2.44
N LEU A 106 19.52 22.06 1.55
CA LEU A 106 20.49 23.09 1.15
C LEU A 106 20.81 24.08 2.28
N TYR A 107 19.83 24.39 3.13
CA TYR A 107 20.02 25.26 4.29
C TYR A 107 20.85 24.59 5.40
N THR A 108 20.71 23.26 5.55
CA THR A 108 21.26 22.49 6.68
C THR A 108 22.79 22.60 6.85
N PRO A 109 23.65 22.47 5.81
CA PRO A 109 25.10 22.63 5.95
C PRO A 109 25.51 24.01 6.46
N GLY A 110 24.78 25.05 6.06
CA GLY A 110 25.01 26.42 6.53
C GLY A 110 24.70 26.52 8.02
N HIS A 111 23.52 26.06 8.42
CA HIS A 111 23.09 26.08 9.81
C HIS A 111 24.01 25.27 10.74
N LEU A 112 24.37 24.04 10.35
CA LEU A 112 25.25 23.18 11.16
C LEU A 112 26.67 23.75 11.34
N ARG A 113 27.14 24.61 10.44
CA ARG A 113 28.43 25.32 10.61
C ARG A 113 28.37 26.45 11.63
N LEU A 114 27.22 27.10 11.77
CA LEU A 114 27.06 28.26 12.66
C LEU A 114 26.78 27.85 14.11
N THR A 115 26.25 26.64 14.34
CA THR A 115 25.68 26.25 15.64
C THR A 115 26.56 25.30 16.45
N ASP A 116 27.78 24.98 15.99
CA ASP A 116 28.68 23.96 16.56
C ASP A 116 27.98 22.60 16.81
N PRO A 117 28.02 21.68 15.84
CA PRO A 117 27.12 20.54 15.82
C PRO A 117 27.45 19.55 16.94
N ALA A 118 26.45 19.23 17.76
CA ALA A 118 26.50 18.09 18.67
C ALA A 118 26.83 16.80 17.89
N PRO A 119 27.47 15.79 18.50
CA PRO A 119 27.84 14.54 17.83
C PRO A 119 26.66 13.80 17.20
N LEU A 120 25.43 14.04 17.67
CA LEU A 120 24.20 13.49 17.11
C LEU A 120 23.74 14.16 15.79
N ALA A 121 24.24 15.35 15.44
CA ALA A 121 23.79 16.09 14.26
C ALA A 121 23.95 15.33 12.94
N ARG A 122 24.87 14.34 12.88
CA ARG A 122 25.02 13.44 11.72
C ARG A 122 23.76 12.63 11.41
N TRP A 123 22.93 12.33 12.41
CA TRP A 123 21.70 11.57 12.25
C TRP A 123 20.54 12.39 11.67
N LEU A 124 20.68 13.72 11.58
CA LEU A 124 19.71 14.59 10.93
C LEU A 124 19.51 14.19 9.47
N TRP A 125 20.61 13.87 8.78
CA TRP A 125 20.62 13.54 7.35
C TRP A 125 19.79 12.30 6.99
N PRO A 126 20.00 11.11 7.61
CA PRO A 126 19.21 9.93 7.29
C PRO A 126 17.75 10.10 7.75
N LEU A 127 17.49 10.75 8.89
CA LEU A 127 16.13 11.06 9.33
C LEU A 127 15.40 11.93 8.30
N MET A 128 16.08 12.91 7.71
CA MET A 128 15.50 13.80 6.70
C MET A 128 15.16 13.04 5.42
N GLY A 129 16.06 12.14 5.00
CA GLY A 129 15.79 11.20 3.91
C GLY A 129 14.58 10.31 4.16
N ILE A 130 14.44 9.79 5.39
CA ILE A 130 13.29 8.97 5.79
C ILE A 130 11.99 9.77 5.75
N VAL A 131 11.95 10.99 6.29
CA VAL A 131 10.74 11.82 6.26
C VAL A 131 10.33 12.14 4.82
N ILE A 132 11.26 12.52 3.94
CA ILE A 132 10.97 12.83 2.53
C ILE A 132 10.43 11.60 1.79
N SER A 133 11.05 10.42 2.00
CA SER A 133 10.60 9.16 1.41
C SER A 133 9.23 8.73 1.94
N ALA A 134 9.01 8.79 3.25
CA ALA A 134 7.75 8.44 3.89
C ALA A 134 6.60 9.35 3.43
N LEU A 135 6.82 10.67 3.35
CA LEU A 135 5.85 11.61 2.79
C LEU A 135 5.54 11.30 1.32
N SER A 136 6.57 11.02 0.52
CA SER A 136 6.38 10.63 -0.88
C SER A 136 5.51 9.37 -0.98
N LEU A 137 5.72 8.39 -0.10
CA LEU A 137 4.92 7.17 -0.02
C LEU A 137 3.46 7.44 0.39
N ILE A 138 3.23 8.33 1.37
CA ILE A 138 1.87 8.75 1.82
C ILE A 138 1.05 9.27 0.63
N TRP A 139 1.64 10.09 -0.24
CA TRP A 139 0.93 10.66 -1.39
C TRP A 139 0.59 9.63 -2.47
N LEU A 140 1.32 8.52 -2.52
CA LEU A 140 1.20 7.47 -3.52
C LEU A 140 0.36 6.27 -3.02
N ALA A 141 0.23 6.10 -1.71
CA ALA A 141 -0.47 4.98 -1.10
C ALA A 141 -1.95 4.93 -1.52
N THR A 142 -2.44 3.73 -1.83
CA THR A 142 -3.88 3.50 -2.09
C THR A 142 -4.54 2.58 -1.08
N ASP A 143 -3.77 1.76 -0.40
CA ASP A 143 -4.23 0.87 0.65
C ASP A 143 -3.95 1.47 2.05
N LEU A 144 -4.81 1.12 3.01
CA LEU A 144 -4.73 1.66 4.37
C LEU A 144 -3.47 1.18 5.12
N LEU A 145 -2.96 -0.01 4.80
CA LEU A 145 -1.80 -0.57 5.48
C LEU A 145 -0.51 0.13 5.06
N THR A 146 -0.34 0.44 3.79
CA THR A 146 0.78 1.23 3.26
C THR A 146 0.73 2.65 3.78
N LEU A 147 -0.46 3.26 3.81
CA LEU A 147 -0.64 4.59 4.40
C LEU A 147 -0.26 4.59 5.89
N TYR A 148 -0.70 3.59 6.65
CA TYR A 148 -0.32 3.40 8.04
C TYR A 148 1.20 3.27 8.21
N ALA A 149 1.84 2.36 7.47
CA ALA A 149 3.27 2.14 7.56
C ALA A 149 4.09 3.40 7.23
N ALA A 150 3.63 4.18 6.24
CA ALA A 150 4.26 5.43 5.87
C ALA A 150 4.07 6.53 6.94
N LEU A 151 2.90 6.59 7.60
CA LEU A 151 2.65 7.51 8.72
C LEU A 151 3.49 7.16 9.95
N GLU A 152 3.64 5.88 10.28
CA GLU A 152 4.53 5.41 11.34
C GLU A 152 5.98 5.80 11.06
N LEU A 153 6.46 5.52 9.84
CA LEU A 153 7.82 5.83 9.43
C LEU A 153 8.09 7.34 9.47
N MET A 154 7.16 8.14 8.94
CA MET A 154 7.23 9.62 8.98
C MET A 154 7.24 10.13 10.43
N GLY A 155 6.34 9.62 11.28
CA GLY A 155 6.19 10.02 12.67
C GLY A 155 7.43 9.70 13.52
N LEU A 156 7.95 8.48 13.41
CA LEU A 156 9.17 8.05 14.11
C LEU A 156 10.38 8.87 13.67
N ALA A 157 10.51 9.16 12.37
CA ALA A 157 11.60 9.98 11.87
C ALA A 157 11.49 11.45 12.35
N ALA A 158 10.28 12.01 12.39
CA ALA A 158 10.03 13.35 12.90
C ALA A 158 10.35 13.46 14.41
N VAL A 159 9.93 12.49 15.21
CA VAL A 159 10.28 12.41 16.64
C VAL A 159 11.78 12.26 16.83
N GLY A 160 12.45 11.43 16.02
CA GLY A 160 13.90 11.27 16.04
C GLY A 160 14.65 12.58 15.79
N MET A 161 14.17 13.41 14.86
CA MET A 161 14.75 14.74 14.62
C MET A 161 14.54 15.67 15.81
N LEU A 162 13.35 15.64 16.43
CA LEU A 162 13.04 16.50 17.57
C LEU A 162 13.94 16.22 18.77
N MET A 163 14.29 14.95 18.98
CA MET A 163 15.18 14.52 20.07
C MET A 163 16.67 14.80 19.79
N LEU A 164 17.03 15.14 18.55
CA LEU A 164 18.43 15.25 18.11
C LEU A 164 19.22 16.37 18.78
N SER A 165 18.54 17.39 19.30
CA SER A 165 19.19 18.46 20.06
C SER A 165 19.80 17.98 21.38
N GLY A 166 19.41 16.81 21.90
CA GLY A 166 19.95 16.25 23.16
C GLY A 166 19.56 17.00 24.44
N LYS A 167 18.78 18.09 24.34
CA LYS A 167 18.34 18.90 25.47
C LYS A 167 17.15 18.25 26.16
N VAL A 168 17.14 18.22 27.50
CA VAL A 168 16.04 17.62 28.29
C VAL A 168 14.64 18.09 27.85
N PRO A 169 14.39 19.39 27.60
CA PRO A 169 13.08 19.84 27.12
C PRO A 169 12.69 19.25 25.75
N ALA A 170 13.66 19.05 24.85
CA ALA A 170 13.42 18.48 23.53
C ALA A 170 13.09 16.98 23.60
N LEU A 171 13.74 16.24 24.51
CA LEU A 171 13.41 14.84 24.76
C LEU A 171 12.00 14.68 25.33
N VAL A 172 11.63 15.50 26.31
CA VAL A 172 10.28 15.47 26.91
C VAL A 172 9.21 15.80 25.86
N ALA A 173 9.45 16.80 25.02
CA ALA A 173 8.56 17.12 23.90
C ALA A 173 8.45 15.92 22.93
N GLY A 174 9.57 15.34 22.52
CA GLY A 174 9.62 14.16 21.65
C GLY A 174 8.84 12.97 22.21
N MET A 175 8.98 12.66 23.50
CA MET A 175 8.24 11.56 24.14
C MET A 175 6.73 11.80 24.16
N ARG A 176 6.29 13.05 24.36
CA ARG A 176 4.86 13.39 24.30
C ARG A 176 4.29 13.22 22.89
N TYR A 177 5.04 13.66 21.87
CA TYR A 177 4.65 13.44 20.47
C TYR A 177 4.65 11.96 20.10
N LEU A 178 5.63 11.19 20.58
CA LEU A 178 5.70 9.74 20.36
C LEU A 178 4.48 9.03 20.95
N LEU A 179 4.14 9.31 22.21
CA LEU A 179 2.96 8.72 22.85
C LEU A 179 1.67 9.09 22.11
N LEU A 180 1.54 10.34 21.66
CA LEU A 180 0.40 10.78 20.85
C LEU A 180 0.33 10.03 19.52
N ALA A 181 1.48 9.84 18.85
CA ALA A 181 1.56 9.08 17.61
C ALA A 181 1.18 7.61 17.82
N LEU A 182 1.65 6.95 18.89
CA LEU A 182 1.27 5.56 19.22
C LEU A 182 -0.23 5.42 19.51
N VAL A 183 -0.85 6.37 20.22
CA VAL A 183 -2.30 6.34 20.47
C VAL A 183 -3.07 6.51 19.15
N GLY A 184 -2.64 7.45 18.30
CA GLY A 184 -3.21 7.62 16.96
C GLY A 184 -3.07 6.37 16.10
N SER A 185 -1.91 5.72 16.15
CA SER A 185 -1.57 4.48 15.47
C SER A 185 -2.50 3.31 15.84
N LEU A 186 -2.67 3.07 17.14
CA LEU A 186 -3.57 2.03 17.64
C LEU A 186 -5.03 2.32 17.25
N THR A 187 -5.43 3.60 17.30
CA THR A 187 -6.77 4.03 16.88
C THR A 187 -6.98 3.84 15.38
N TYR A 188 -5.97 4.12 14.56
CA TYR A 188 -5.99 3.87 13.12
C TYR A 188 -6.14 2.38 12.83
N LEU A 189 -5.32 1.52 13.45
CA LEU A 189 -5.41 0.06 13.28
C LEU A 189 -6.75 -0.50 13.75
N LEU A 190 -7.31 0.02 14.84
CA LEU A 190 -8.66 -0.33 15.27
C LEU A 190 -9.68 0.04 14.19
N GLY A 191 -9.58 1.24 13.60
CA GLY A 191 -10.43 1.66 12.49
C GLY A 191 -10.32 0.73 11.27
N VAL A 192 -9.09 0.37 10.87
CA VAL A 192 -8.84 -0.62 9.81
C VAL A 192 -9.49 -1.96 10.17
N ALA A 193 -9.30 -2.47 11.39
CA ALA A 193 -9.88 -3.74 11.82
C ALA A 193 -11.42 -3.73 11.81
N LEU A 194 -12.04 -2.58 12.07
CA LEU A 194 -13.50 -2.42 11.99
C LEU A 194 -13.99 -2.39 10.53
N ILE A 195 -13.26 -1.74 9.63
CA ILE A 195 -13.61 -1.66 8.20
C ILE A 195 -13.44 -3.03 7.51
N PHE A 196 -12.36 -3.75 7.81
CA PHE A 196 -12.04 -5.05 7.20
C PHE A 196 -12.69 -6.24 7.91
N ARG A 197 -13.50 -6.00 8.95
CA ARG A 197 -14.28 -7.05 9.59
C ARG A 197 -15.30 -7.57 8.58
N PRO A 198 -15.31 -8.88 8.25
CA PRO A 198 -16.41 -9.45 7.52
C PRO A 198 -17.66 -9.21 8.37
N LEU A 199 -18.63 -8.45 7.86
CA LEU A 199 -20.00 -8.47 8.39
C LEU A 199 -20.63 -9.82 8.02
N GLY A 200 -20.07 -10.91 8.55
CA GLY A 200 -20.70 -12.20 8.62
C GLY A 200 -21.69 -12.19 9.78
N PRO A 201 -22.88 -12.79 9.64
CA PRO A 201 -23.93 -12.65 10.64
C PRO A 201 -23.42 -13.22 11.96
N VAL A 202 -23.40 -12.35 12.97
CA VAL A 202 -23.42 -12.77 14.37
C VAL A 202 -24.75 -13.47 14.64
N GLY A 203 -24.89 -14.68 14.12
CA GLY A 203 -25.99 -15.57 14.42
C GLY A 203 -25.81 -16.11 15.82
N PHE A 204 -26.33 -15.38 16.81
CA PHE A 204 -26.75 -15.96 18.09
C PHE A 204 -27.98 -16.86 17.86
N THR A 205 -27.86 -17.87 17.00
CA THR A 205 -28.89 -18.89 16.77
C THR A 205 -28.26 -20.27 16.98
N GLY A 206 -27.85 -20.50 18.22
CA GLY A 206 -27.49 -21.82 18.74
C GLY A 206 -27.96 -22.03 20.19
N LEU A 207 -28.78 -21.12 20.71
CA LEU A 207 -29.34 -21.18 22.07
C LEU A 207 -30.86 -20.96 22.03
N SER A 208 -31.59 -21.85 21.35
CA SER A 208 -33.02 -22.09 21.65
C SER A 208 -33.50 -23.35 20.92
N GLY A 209 -33.93 -24.35 21.69
CA GLY A 209 -34.53 -25.60 21.23
C GLY A 209 -33.50 -26.71 21.02
N GLY A 210 -33.24 -27.64 21.94
CA GLY A 210 -34.25 -28.39 22.68
C GLY A 210 -34.59 -29.68 21.93
N ASN A 211 -33.89 -30.75 22.29
CA ASN A 211 -34.31 -32.15 22.19
C ASN A 211 -34.25 -32.84 20.80
N ARG A 212 -33.46 -33.94 20.79
CA ARG A 212 -33.91 -35.33 20.54
C ARG A 212 -33.14 -36.06 19.42
N THR A 213 -32.28 -36.98 19.88
CA THR A 213 -32.00 -38.32 19.29
C THR A 213 -31.55 -38.43 17.83
N ARG A 214 -30.29 -38.84 17.61
CA ARG A 214 -29.87 -40.24 17.34
C ARG A 214 -28.40 -40.27 16.96
N ALA A 215 -27.57 -40.80 17.86
CA ALA A 215 -26.37 -41.52 17.47
C ALA A 215 -26.80 -42.81 16.77
N GLY A 216 -26.19 -43.12 15.63
CA GLY A 216 -26.49 -44.33 14.86
C GLY A 216 -25.66 -44.33 13.60
N GLY A 217 -24.50 -44.98 13.68
CA GLY A 217 -23.56 -45.06 12.59
C GLY A 217 -24.04 -45.89 11.40
N MET A 218 -23.32 -45.65 10.31
CA MET A 218 -22.93 -46.61 9.28
C MET A 218 -23.98 -47.09 8.26
N VAL A 219 -23.42 -47.37 7.09
CA VAL A 219 -23.84 -48.31 6.04
C VAL A 219 -24.35 -47.64 4.76
N CYS A 220 -23.44 -47.60 3.77
CA CYS A 220 -23.77 -47.51 2.36
C CYS A 220 -24.77 -48.61 1.97
N ARG A 221 -25.89 -48.23 1.36
CA ARG A 221 -26.80 -49.16 0.71
C ARG A 221 -26.97 -48.75 -0.75
N ARG A 222 -26.42 -49.59 -1.63
CA ARG A 222 -26.70 -49.65 -3.05
C ARG A 222 -28.09 -50.27 -3.20
N ASP A 223 -29.09 -49.52 -3.66
CA ASP A 223 -30.07 -50.02 -4.63
C ASP A 223 -31.07 -48.98 -5.11
N ASP A 224 -31.32 -49.04 -6.41
CA ASP A 224 -32.51 -48.70 -7.19
C ASP A 224 -33.67 -47.95 -6.51
N ARG A 225 -34.04 -46.79 -7.09
CA ARG A 225 -35.35 -46.56 -7.75
C ARG A 225 -35.59 -45.09 -8.15
N ARG A 226 -35.77 -44.90 -9.46
CA ARG A 226 -36.80 -44.07 -10.15
C ARG A 226 -37.46 -42.91 -9.37
N TRP A 227 -37.30 -41.68 -9.88
CA TRP A 227 -38.31 -40.61 -9.97
C TRP A 227 -37.93 -39.72 -11.19
N SER A 228 -38.51 -39.87 -12.38
CA SER A 228 -39.77 -39.28 -12.88
C SER A 228 -40.04 -37.82 -12.48
N GLY A 229 -39.89 -36.93 -13.47
CA GLY A 229 -40.82 -35.81 -13.70
C GLY A 229 -40.30 -34.39 -13.41
N PHE A 230 -39.77 -33.71 -14.44
CA PHE A 230 -40.30 -32.41 -14.87
C PHE A 230 -39.86 -32.08 -16.30
N GLU A 231 -40.85 -32.09 -17.20
CA GLU A 231 -40.89 -31.51 -18.55
C GLU A 231 -40.53 -30.01 -18.51
N SER A 232 -39.90 -29.35 -19.49
CA SER A 232 -40.30 -29.27 -20.90
C SER A 232 -39.40 -28.28 -21.69
N ARG A 233 -39.12 -28.64 -22.97
CA ARG A 233 -38.79 -27.79 -24.16
C ARG A 233 -37.48 -26.96 -24.08
N VAL A 234 -36.53 -27.03 -25.03
CA VAL A 234 -36.61 -26.86 -26.50
C VAL A 234 -35.41 -27.58 -27.17
N ILE A 235 -35.63 -28.13 -28.38
CA ILE A 235 -34.70 -28.93 -29.23
C ILE A 235 -34.05 -28.04 -30.34
N PRO A 236 -33.14 -28.51 -31.24
CA PRO A 236 -31.66 -28.38 -31.23
C PRO A 236 -31.16 -27.58 -32.49
N PRO A 237 -29.92 -27.66 -33.07
CA PRO A 237 -29.15 -28.88 -33.44
C PRO A 237 -27.65 -28.84 -33.11
N CYS A 238 -27.04 -29.97 -32.76
CA CYS A 238 -25.63 -30.19 -33.10
C CYS A 238 -25.31 -31.68 -33.30
N MET A 239 -24.46 -31.86 -34.29
CA MET A 239 -24.09 -33.06 -35.05
C MET A 239 -23.67 -34.31 -34.28
N ARG A 240 -24.09 -35.46 -34.84
CA ARG A 240 -23.24 -36.60 -35.28
C ARG A 240 -22.35 -37.27 -34.22
N GLY A 241 -22.79 -38.45 -33.75
CA GLY A 241 -21.93 -39.37 -33.00
C GLY A 241 -22.63 -40.71 -32.74
N SER A 242 -22.45 -41.63 -33.68
CA SER A 242 -22.92 -43.02 -33.65
C SER A 242 -22.71 -43.76 -32.32
N ARG A 243 -23.75 -44.45 -31.82
CA ARG A 243 -23.64 -45.79 -31.23
C ARG A 243 -25.01 -46.48 -31.26
N ARG A 244 -25.10 -47.48 -32.13
CA ARG A 244 -26.19 -48.46 -32.23
C ARG A 244 -26.27 -49.23 -30.91
N CYS A 245 -27.48 -49.49 -30.42
CA CYS A 245 -27.74 -50.74 -29.71
C CYS A 245 -29.17 -51.19 -30.00
N THR A 246 -29.23 -52.48 -30.28
CA THR A 246 -30.27 -53.23 -30.98
C THR A 246 -31.47 -53.55 -30.08
N ARG A 247 -32.65 -53.52 -30.69
CA ARG A 247 -33.93 -53.98 -30.14
C ARG A 247 -34.07 -55.48 -30.44
N THR A 248 -34.36 -56.29 -29.43
CA THR A 248 -34.93 -57.64 -29.62
C THR A 248 -35.86 -57.98 -28.43
N PRO A 249 -36.92 -58.76 -28.66
CA PRO A 249 -38.20 -58.67 -27.95
C PRO A 249 -38.32 -59.66 -26.78
N GLY A 250 -39.32 -59.42 -25.92
CA GLY A 250 -39.47 -60.07 -24.63
C GLY A 250 -40.05 -61.48 -24.64
N ARG A 251 -40.59 -61.90 -23.49
CA ARG A 251 -41.69 -62.86 -23.35
C ARG A 251 -42.10 -63.05 -21.89
N ARG A 252 -43.43 -62.96 -21.71
CA ARG A 252 -44.35 -63.60 -20.74
C ARG A 252 -44.20 -63.27 -19.27
#